data_AF-A0A951PR28-F1
#
_entry.id   AF-A0A951PR28-F1
#
_cell.length_a   1.000
_cell.length_b   1.000
_cell.length_c   1.000
_cell.angle_alpha   90.00
_cell.angle_beta   90.00
_cell.angle_gamma   90.00
#
_symmetry.space_group_name_H-M   'P 1'
#
loop_
_entity.id
_entity.type
_entity.pdbx_description
1 polymer ?
#
loop_
_entity_poly.entity_id
_entity_poly.type
_entity_poly.pdbx_seq_one_letter_code
_entity_poly.pdbx_strand_id
1 'polypeptide(L)'
;MPSNGSDSTPDDGITAPDALAAAMESINTLSVWLKDAGLDESAIAHFKYNALAKKFPGLADIIEDAKKLIGSSATVPEVGMTVSEVAQRLTSELGRSIKAAQVNQALVELGLQVRPDNGKRIWQLTELGKEYGFSRLATSKTNDWSGPQVTWTEAVIPVLTDYFEKAVSLDLALGQSNEDIPTPVSKPEQGTEPESKSWMVQERIKASKKKVTASQRLHIDMEAAEAYKERHGKPPTKEQVKGKYYDVYPAADLDLLDEAIERVLKRYAKSG
;
A
#
# COMPACT_ATOMS: atom_id res chain seq x y z
N MET A 1 -18.83 -78.06 21.84
CA MET A 1 -19.46 -76.77 22.14
C MET A 1 -18.41 -75.70 21.90
N PRO A 2 -18.62 -74.86 20.86
CA PRO A 2 -17.66 -73.87 20.38
C PRO A 2 -17.78 -72.57 21.20
N SER A 3 -16.75 -71.72 21.11
CA SER A 3 -16.94 -70.27 21.02
C SER A 3 -15.65 -69.64 20.50
N ASN A 4 -15.60 -69.51 19.18
CA ASN A 4 -14.80 -68.51 18.47
C ASN A 4 -15.18 -67.13 19.01
N GLY A 5 -14.22 -66.43 19.60
CA GLY A 5 -14.28 -65.00 19.85
C GLY A 5 -13.36 -64.28 18.87
N SER A 6 -13.81 -64.18 17.62
CA SER A 6 -13.35 -63.15 16.70
C SER A 6 -13.96 -61.83 17.16
N ASP A 7 -13.14 -60.88 17.62
CA ASP A 7 -13.52 -59.47 17.64
C ASP A 7 -12.28 -58.65 17.27
N SER A 8 -12.09 -58.42 15.98
CA SER A 8 -12.40 -57.15 15.32
C SER A 8 -11.51 -56.02 15.84
N THR A 9 -10.25 -56.02 15.42
CA THR A 9 -9.47 -54.78 15.31
C THR A 9 -10.30 -53.79 14.48
N PRO A 10 -10.49 -52.53 14.92
CA PRO A 10 -11.07 -51.51 14.06
C PRO A 10 -10.12 -51.33 12.88
N ASP A 11 -10.71 -51.52 11.71
CA ASP A 11 -10.18 -51.17 10.41
C ASP A 11 -9.88 -49.66 10.37
N ASP A 12 -8.63 -49.26 10.66
CA ASP A 12 -8.07 -47.95 10.31
C ASP A 12 -7.76 -47.88 8.78
N GLY A 13 -8.66 -48.46 7.96
CA GLY A 13 -8.54 -48.61 6.52
C GLY A 13 -9.05 -47.43 5.70
N ILE A 14 -9.51 -46.37 6.36
CA ILE A 14 -9.63 -45.03 5.78
C ILE A 14 -8.50 -44.23 6.42
N THR A 15 -7.69 -43.44 5.69
CA THR A 15 -7.10 -42.14 6.15
C THR A 15 -5.70 -41.74 5.64
N ALA A 16 -5.07 -42.39 4.65
CA ALA A 16 -3.85 -41.82 4.05
C ALA A 16 -4.02 -41.27 2.62
N PRO A 17 -4.52 -42.05 1.63
CA PRO A 17 -4.61 -41.58 0.24
C PRO A 17 -5.74 -40.57 0.05
N ASP A 18 -6.91 -40.83 0.63
CA ASP A 18 -8.09 -39.96 0.50
C ASP A 18 -7.91 -38.65 1.26
N ALA A 19 -7.25 -38.70 2.41
CA ALA A 19 -6.89 -37.50 3.18
C ALA A 19 -5.88 -36.63 2.43
N LEU A 20 -4.92 -37.25 1.75
CA LEU A 20 -3.96 -36.56 0.89
C LEU A 20 -4.64 -35.93 -0.32
N ALA A 21 -5.52 -36.68 -1.01
CA ALA A 21 -6.28 -36.18 -2.14
C ALA A 21 -7.15 -34.96 -1.77
N ALA A 22 -7.91 -35.05 -0.67
CA ALA A 22 -8.74 -33.95 -0.18
C ALA A 22 -7.89 -32.72 0.23
N ALA A 23 -6.73 -32.94 0.84
CA ALA A 23 -5.81 -31.85 1.18
C ALA A 23 -5.21 -31.19 -0.07
N MET A 24 -4.82 -31.97 -1.08
CA MET A 24 -4.33 -31.45 -2.35
C MET A 24 -5.40 -30.64 -3.08
N GLU A 25 -6.64 -31.12 -3.11
CA GLU A 25 -7.78 -30.40 -3.69
C GLU A 25 -8.03 -29.06 -2.98
N SER A 26 -8.03 -29.07 -1.64
CA SER A 26 -8.17 -27.86 -0.83
C SER A 26 -7.04 -26.86 -1.09
N ILE A 27 -5.79 -27.33 -1.14
CA ILE A 27 -4.62 -26.49 -1.40
C ILE A 27 -4.66 -25.92 -2.83
N ASN A 28 -5.08 -26.70 -3.81
CA ASN A 28 -5.24 -26.25 -5.19
C ASN A 28 -6.31 -25.17 -5.31
N THR A 29 -7.44 -25.33 -4.62
CA THR A 29 -8.51 -24.33 -4.57
C THR A 29 -8.01 -23.00 -3.99
N LEU A 30 -7.31 -23.05 -2.86
CA LEU A 30 -6.69 -21.86 -2.26
C LEU A 30 -5.64 -21.22 -3.17
N SER A 31 -4.92 -22.03 -3.94
CA SER A 31 -3.91 -21.54 -4.87
C SER A 31 -4.50 -20.76 -6.04
N VAL A 32 -5.73 -21.08 -6.47
CA VAL A 32 -6.46 -20.26 -7.45
C VAL A 32 -6.68 -18.86 -6.90
N TRP A 33 -7.12 -18.74 -5.64
CA TRP A 33 -7.32 -17.42 -5.01
C TRP A 33 -6.02 -16.65 -4.83
N LEU A 34 -4.90 -17.34 -4.57
CA LEU A 34 -3.58 -16.69 -4.51
C LEU A 34 -3.13 -16.21 -5.89
N LYS A 35 -3.42 -16.97 -6.95
CA LYS A 35 -3.18 -16.55 -8.34
C LYS A 35 -4.03 -15.32 -8.70
N ASP A 36 -5.31 -15.32 -8.32
CA ASP A 36 -6.20 -14.17 -8.52
C ASP A 36 -5.76 -12.94 -7.70
N ALA A 37 -5.13 -13.17 -6.53
CA ALA A 37 -4.48 -12.12 -5.74
C ALA A 37 -3.16 -11.61 -6.34
N GLY A 38 -2.74 -12.20 -7.47
CA GLY A 38 -1.59 -11.78 -8.25
C GLY A 38 -0.26 -12.36 -7.82
N LEU A 39 -0.22 -13.40 -6.94
CA LEU A 39 1.03 -14.08 -6.62
C LEU A 39 1.58 -14.82 -7.85
N ASP A 40 2.90 -14.81 -7.99
CA ASP A 40 3.59 -15.58 -9.02
C ASP A 40 3.53 -17.09 -8.77
N GLU A 41 3.74 -17.87 -9.83
CA GLU A 41 3.60 -19.33 -9.79
C GLU A 41 4.65 -20.00 -8.87
N SER A 42 5.82 -19.39 -8.69
CA SER A 42 6.86 -19.90 -7.77
C SER A 42 6.46 -19.70 -6.32
N ALA A 43 5.94 -18.51 -5.96
CA ALA A 43 5.39 -18.25 -4.63
C ALA A 43 4.20 -19.17 -4.30
N ILE A 44 3.33 -19.42 -5.28
CA ILE A 44 2.22 -20.37 -5.14
C ILE A 44 2.75 -21.80 -4.94
N ALA A 45 3.75 -22.22 -5.71
CA ALA A 45 4.37 -23.53 -5.54
C ALA A 45 4.95 -23.69 -4.12
N HIS A 46 5.73 -22.72 -3.64
CA HIS A 46 6.26 -22.73 -2.28
C HIS A 46 5.16 -22.80 -1.21
N PHE A 47 4.05 -22.06 -1.38
CA PHE A 47 2.88 -22.17 -0.52
C PHE A 47 2.31 -23.60 -0.50
N LYS A 48 2.11 -24.22 -1.68
CA LYS A 48 1.57 -25.59 -1.79
C LYS A 48 2.44 -26.59 -1.04
N TYR A 49 3.75 -26.53 -1.23
CA TYR A 49 4.71 -27.39 -0.54
C TYR A 49 4.72 -27.19 0.97
N ASN A 50 4.72 -25.94 1.45
CA ASN A 50 4.66 -25.65 2.88
C ASN A 50 3.36 -26.16 3.52
N ALA A 51 2.23 -25.98 2.83
CA ALA A 51 0.93 -26.46 3.29
C ALA A 51 0.88 -28.00 3.36
N LEU A 52 1.44 -28.69 2.35
CA LEU A 52 1.53 -30.15 2.33
C LEU A 52 2.47 -30.68 3.42
N ALA A 53 3.66 -30.10 3.60
CA ALA A 53 4.60 -30.54 4.64
C ALA A 53 4.03 -30.38 6.06
N LYS A 54 3.22 -29.33 6.28
CA LYS A 54 2.55 -29.09 7.55
C LYS A 54 1.44 -30.12 7.84
N LYS A 55 0.69 -30.54 6.81
CA LYS A 55 -0.40 -31.52 6.91
C LYS A 55 0.10 -32.97 6.92
N PHE A 56 1.20 -33.25 6.21
CA PHE A 56 1.81 -34.57 6.09
C PHE A 56 3.31 -34.50 6.37
N PRO A 57 3.72 -34.51 7.66
CA PRO A 57 5.12 -34.40 8.04
C PRO A 57 6.02 -35.49 7.45
N GLY A 58 5.48 -36.68 7.16
CA GLY A 58 6.21 -37.77 6.50
C GLY A 58 6.66 -37.49 5.07
N LEU A 59 6.15 -36.43 4.43
CA LEU A 59 6.58 -35.95 3.11
C LEU A 59 7.58 -34.78 3.20
N ALA A 60 7.90 -34.29 4.41
CA ALA A 60 8.68 -33.07 4.58
C ALA A 60 10.04 -33.12 3.86
N ASP A 61 10.77 -34.23 3.95
CA ASP A 61 12.09 -34.38 3.33
C ASP A 61 12.01 -34.33 1.79
N ILE A 62 11.07 -35.06 1.19
CA ILE A 62 10.82 -35.07 -0.26
C ILE A 62 10.35 -33.68 -0.73
N ILE A 63 9.56 -33.00 0.09
CA ILE A 63 9.08 -31.65 -0.18
C ILE A 63 10.23 -30.63 -0.14
N GLU A 64 11.16 -30.75 0.82
CA GLU A 64 12.35 -29.90 0.87
C GLU A 64 13.24 -30.10 -0.36
N ASP A 65 13.40 -31.34 -0.84
CA ASP A 65 14.14 -31.60 -2.07
C ASP A 65 13.41 -31.04 -3.31
N ALA A 66 12.08 -31.14 -3.38
CA ALA A 66 11.29 -30.51 -4.42
C ALA A 66 11.41 -28.97 -4.40
N LYS A 67 11.45 -28.34 -3.21
CA LYS A 67 11.68 -26.89 -3.07
C LYS A 67 13.08 -26.49 -3.55
N LYS A 68 14.12 -27.27 -3.24
CA LYS A 68 15.47 -27.02 -3.74
C LYS A 68 15.53 -27.08 -5.26
N LEU A 69 14.80 -28.04 -5.87
CA LEU A 69 14.71 -28.16 -7.33
C LEU A 69 13.97 -26.98 -7.97
N ILE A 70 12.89 -26.49 -7.34
CA ILE A 70 12.20 -25.28 -7.80
C ILE A 70 13.10 -24.06 -7.66
N GLY A 71 13.82 -23.95 -6.54
CA GLY A 71 14.79 -22.89 -6.31
C GLY A 71 16.01 -22.93 -7.24
N SER A 72 16.33 -24.10 -7.82
CA SER A 72 17.44 -24.25 -8.77
C SER A 72 17.00 -24.20 -10.24
N SER A 73 15.74 -24.48 -10.55
CA SER A 73 15.15 -24.33 -11.89
C SER A 73 14.50 -22.96 -12.12
N ALA A 74 14.08 -22.28 -11.04
CA ALA A 74 13.74 -20.87 -11.12
C ALA A 74 15.04 -20.12 -11.41
N THR A 75 15.06 -19.34 -12.49
CA THR A 75 16.03 -18.26 -12.66
C THR A 75 16.19 -17.57 -11.32
N VAL A 76 17.44 -17.50 -10.81
CA VAL A 76 17.79 -16.82 -9.55
C VAL A 76 16.86 -15.63 -9.42
N PRO A 77 16.00 -15.57 -8.38
CA PRO A 77 15.03 -14.49 -8.29
C PRO A 77 15.84 -13.22 -8.38
N GLU A 78 15.71 -12.54 -9.53
CA GLU A 78 16.30 -11.23 -9.73
C GLU A 78 15.81 -10.45 -8.52
N VAL A 79 16.74 -10.02 -7.66
CA VAL A 79 16.39 -9.46 -6.36
C VAL A 79 15.60 -8.21 -6.65
N GLY A 80 14.28 -8.39 -6.70
CA GLY A 80 13.42 -7.38 -7.22
C GLY A 80 13.44 -6.21 -6.24
N MET A 81 13.44 -5.02 -6.80
CA MET A 81 13.46 -3.77 -6.08
C MET A 81 12.04 -3.36 -5.73
N THR A 82 11.85 -2.95 -4.49
CA THR A 82 10.68 -2.17 -4.09
C THR A 82 10.72 -0.80 -4.76
N VAL A 83 9.57 -0.13 -4.84
CA VAL A 83 9.49 1.22 -5.41
C VAL A 83 10.44 2.22 -4.72
N SER A 84 10.72 2.03 -3.44
CA SER A 84 11.69 2.85 -2.70
C SER A 84 13.13 2.63 -3.18
N GLU A 85 13.51 1.37 -3.44
CA GLU A 85 14.84 1.01 -3.95
C GLU A 85 14.99 1.47 -5.42
N VAL A 86 13.94 1.31 -6.24
CA VAL A 86 13.89 1.86 -7.61
C VAL A 86 14.10 3.37 -7.59
N ALA A 87 13.42 4.09 -6.68
CA ALA A 87 13.56 5.54 -6.54
C ALA A 87 14.98 5.97 -6.14
N GLN A 88 15.62 5.23 -5.24
CA GLN A 88 17.02 5.46 -4.87
C GLN A 88 17.96 5.26 -6.07
N ARG A 89 17.76 4.20 -6.84
CA ARG A 89 18.58 3.91 -8.02
C ARG A 89 18.43 4.96 -9.11
N LEU A 90 17.20 5.35 -9.43
CA LEU A 90 16.91 6.44 -10.37
C LEU A 90 17.49 7.78 -9.89
N THR A 91 17.49 8.02 -8.57
CA THR A 91 18.11 9.23 -8.01
C THR A 91 19.62 9.26 -8.25
N SER A 92 20.28 8.11 -8.11
CA SER A 92 21.71 7.97 -8.38
C SER A 92 22.04 8.11 -9.87
N GLU A 93 21.23 7.56 -10.77
CA GLU A 93 21.48 7.60 -12.22
C GLU A 93 21.18 8.97 -12.83
N LEU A 94 20.07 9.59 -12.44
CA LEU A 94 19.63 10.89 -13.00
C LEU A 94 20.21 12.10 -12.24
N GLY A 95 20.97 11.88 -11.17
CA GLY A 95 21.57 12.94 -10.36
C GLY A 95 20.56 13.87 -9.68
N ARG A 96 19.29 13.46 -9.54
CA ARG A 96 18.21 14.28 -8.97
C ARG A 96 17.33 13.48 -8.02
N SER A 97 16.79 14.13 -7.00
CA SER A 97 15.96 13.45 -6.00
C SER A 97 14.63 12.97 -6.60
N ILE A 98 14.47 11.66 -6.72
CA ILE A 98 13.23 10.99 -7.12
C ILE A 98 12.65 10.27 -5.91
N LYS A 99 11.39 10.56 -5.59
CA LYS A 99 10.66 9.95 -4.46
C LYS A 99 9.88 8.73 -4.95
N ALA A 100 9.71 7.74 -4.06
CA ALA A 100 8.89 6.55 -4.32
C ALA A 100 7.45 6.88 -4.79
N ALA A 101 6.88 8.01 -4.34
CA ALA A 101 5.58 8.47 -4.81
C ALA A 101 5.58 8.89 -6.30
N GLN A 102 6.66 9.51 -6.77
CA GLN A 102 6.83 9.90 -8.19
C GLN A 102 7.03 8.67 -9.07
N VAL A 103 7.80 7.68 -8.59
CA VAL A 103 7.94 6.41 -9.29
C VAL A 103 6.60 5.70 -9.39
N ASN A 104 5.81 5.65 -8.30
CA ASN A 104 4.47 5.05 -8.34
C ASN A 104 3.57 5.75 -9.37
N GLN A 105 3.61 7.08 -9.43
CA GLN A 105 2.85 7.84 -10.40
C GLN A 105 3.28 7.51 -11.84
N ALA A 106 4.59 7.53 -12.11
CA ALA A 106 5.14 7.18 -13.42
C ALA A 106 4.73 5.77 -13.87
N LEU A 107 4.82 4.78 -12.97
CA LEU A 107 4.40 3.40 -13.25
C LEU A 107 2.90 3.28 -13.56
N VAL A 108 2.06 4.13 -12.96
CA VAL A 108 0.61 4.19 -13.28
C VAL A 108 0.40 4.83 -14.65
N GLU A 109 1.10 5.92 -14.96
CA GLU A 109 0.99 6.62 -16.24
C GLU A 109 1.51 5.78 -17.42
N LEU A 110 2.56 4.99 -17.18
CA LEU A 110 3.07 3.99 -18.12
C LEU A 110 2.17 2.74 -18.22
N GLY A 111 1.11 2.65 -17.41
CA GLY A 111 0.19 1.52 -17.41
C GLY A 111 0.80 0.21 -16.89
N LEU A 112 1.90 0.27 -16.14
CA LEU A 112 2.59 -0.89 -15.56
C LEU A 112 2.00 -1.33 -14.21
N GLN A 113 1.36 -0.41 -13.49
CA GLN A 113 0.67 -0.76 -12.25
C GLN A 113 -0.67 -0.05 -12.12
N VAL A 114 -1.55 -0.65 -11.33
CA VAL A 114 -2.85 -0.10 -10.99
C VAL A 114 -3.07 -0.18 -9.49
N ARG A 115 -3.85 0.78 -8.98
CA ARG A 115 -4.42 0.70 -7.66
C ARG A 115 -5.90 0.35 -7.78
N PRO A 116 -6.33 -0.88 -7.45
CA PRO A 116 -7.73 -1.22 -7.48
C PRO A 116 -8.51 -0.37 -6.47
N ASP A 117 -9.69 0.11 -6.88
CA ASP A 117 -10.55 0.97 -6.05
C ASP A 117 -11.40 0.17 -5.06
N ASN A 118 -10.83 -0.90 -4.52
CA ASN A 118 -11.49 -1.85 -3.61
C ASN A 118 -11.29 -1.50 -2.13
N GLY A 119 -10.96 -0.24 -1.83
CA GLY A 119 -10.65 0.23 -0.48
C GLY A 119 -9.30 -0.24 0.08
N LYS A 120 -8.58 -1.16 -0.60
CA LYS A 120 -7.27 -1.63 -0.17
C LYS A 120 -6.18 -0.74 -0.74
N ARG A 121 -5.16 -0.42 0.07
CA ARG A 121 -3.99 0.37 -0.35
C ARG A 121 -2.88 -0.52 -0.93
N ILE A 122 -3.26 -1.44 -1.80
CA ILE A 122 -2.34 -2.46 -2.35
C ILE A 122 -2.18 -2.18 -3.84
N TRP A 123 -0.93 -2.07 -4.29
CA TRP A 123 -0.61 -1.94 -5.72
C TRP A 123 -0.69 -3.31 -6.40
N GLN A 124 -1.12 -3.34 -7.65
CA GLN A 124 -1.18 -4.53 -8.47
C GLN A 124 -0.49 -4.26 -9.81
N LEU A 125 0.16 -5.28 -10.35
CA LEU A 125 0.73 -5.24 -11.70
C LEU A 125 -0.38 -5.37 -12.73
N THR A 126 -0.28 -4.59 -13.80
CA THR A 126 -1.07 -4.81 -15.02
C THR A 126 -0.44 -5.94 -15.84
N GLU A 127 -1.07 -6.35 -16.94
CA GLU A 127 -0.46 -7.33 -17.86
C GLU A 127 0.90 -6.85 -18.39
N LEU A 128 1.00 -5.56 -18.75
CA LEU A 128 2.23 -4.91 -19.17
C LEU A 128 3.26 -4.83 -18.02
N GLY A 129 2.79 -4.59 -16.80
CA GLY A 129 3.64 -4.58 -15.60
C GLY A 129 4.34 -5.90 -15.29
N LYS A 130 3.70 -7.03 -15.62
CA LYS A 130 4.26 -8.38 -15.36
C LYS A 130 5.52 -8.66 -16.17
N GLU A 131 5.77 -7.92 -17.25
CA GLU A 131 7.01 -8.02 -18.02
C GLU A 131 8.22 -7.44 -17.26
N TYR A 132 7.98 -6.49 -16.36
CA TYR A 132 9.01 -5.73 -15.66
C TYR A 132 9.03 -5.97 -14.15
N GLY A 133 8.10 -6.77 -13.62
CA GLY A 133 7.92 -6.94 -12.20
C GLY A 133 7.09 -8.16 -11.86
N PHE A 134 7.09 -8.50 -10.57
CA PHE A 134 6.35 -9.62 -10.01
C PHE A 134 5.80 -9.24 -8.63
N SER A 135 4.74 -9.92 -8.18
CA SER A 135 4.16 -9.72 -6.86
C SER A 135 4.64 -10.82 -5.93
N ARG A 136 5.27 -10.45 -4.82
CA ARG A 136 5.71 -11.40 -3.79
C ARG A 136 4.89 -11.22 -2.52
N LEU A 137 4.76 -12.29 -1.74
CA LEU A 137 4.21 -12.16 -0.39
C LEU A 137 5.24 -11.48 0.51
N ALA A 138 4.97 -10.23 0.90
CA ALA A 138 5.77 -9.54 1.89
C ALA A 138 5.14 -9.71 3.27
N THR A 139 5.98 -10.07 4.24
CA THR A 139 5.63 -10.07 5.66
C THR A 139 6.47 -9.01 6.33
N SER A 140 5.84 -8.10 7.05
CA SER A 140 6.57 -7.14 7.84
C SER A 140 7.12 -7.79 9.10
N LYS A 141 8.33 -7.40 9.49
CA LYS A 141 8.96 -7.84 10.75
C LYS A 141 8.48 -7.04 11.96
N THR A 142 7.86 -5.89 11.73
CA THR A 142 7.54 -4.88 12.78
C THR A 142 6.04 -4.70 13.00
N ASN A 143 5.20 -5.11 12.06
CA ASN A 143 3.77 -5.25 12.24
C ASN A 143 3.36 -6.60 11.64
N ASP A 144 2.33 -7.25 12.19
CA ASP A 144 1.83 -8.56 11.69
C ASP A 144 1.16 -8.45 10.30
N TRP A 145 1.51 -7.42 9.53
CA TRP A 145 1.05 -7.24 8.18
C TRP A 145 1.74 -8.24 7.26
N SER A 146 0.92 -9.01 6.57
CA SER A 146 1.32 -9.83 5.43
C SER A 146 0.44 -9.47 4.25
N GLY A 147 1.05 -9.35 3.07
CA GLY A 147 0.28 -8.99 1.88
C GLY A 147 1.12 -9.06 0.61
N PRO A 148 0.46 -9.09 -0.55
CA PRO A 148 1.13 -8.99 -1.83
C PRO A 148 1.85 -7.64 -1.94
N GLN A 149 3.12 -7.68 -2.32
CA GLN A 149 3.97 -6.53 -2.58
C GLN A 149 4.50 -6.61 -3.99
N VAL A 150 4.19 -5.60 -4.79
CA VAL A 150 4.77 -5.42 -6.12
C VAL A 150 6.26 -5.14 -6.02
N THR A 151 7.03 -5.87 -6.81
CA THR A 151 8.48 -5.83 -6.85
C THR A 151 8.91 -5.73 -8.31
N TRP A 152 9.93 -4.92 -8.60
CA TRP A 152 10.36 -4.59 -9.95
C TRP A 152 11.76 -5.14 -10.26
N THR A 153 11.95 -5.61 -11.48
CA THR A 153 13.25 -6.06 -12.03
C THR A 153 14.12 -4.87 -12.42
N GLU A 154 15.40 -5.09 -12.73
CA GLU A 154 16.27 -4.02 -13.26
C GLU A 154 15.79 -3.51 -14.63
N ALA A 155 15.06 -4.33 -15.39
CA ALA A 155 14.52 -3.96 -16.69
C ALA A 155 13.54 -2.76 -16.63
N VAL A 156 12.94 -2.46 -15.47
CA VAL A 156 12.07 -1.28 -15.32
C VAL A 156 12.85 0.05 -15.32
N ILE A 157 14.13 0.01 -14.94
CA ILE A 157 14.96 1.21 -14.77
C ILE A 157 15.06 2.01 -16.07
N PRO A 158 15.47 1.46 -17.22
CA PRO A 158 15.57 2.22 -18.47
C PRO A 158 14.23 2.80 -18.92
N VAL A 159 13.11 2.10 -18.69
CA VAL A 159 11.77 2.60 -19.01
C VAL A 159 11.43 3.84 -18.18
N LEU A 160 11.72 3.80 -16.88
CA LEU A 160 11.49 4.93 -15.97
C LEU A 160 12.47 6.07 -16.23
N THR A 161 13.73 5.79 -16.55
CA THR A 161 14.73 6.79 -16.94
C THR A 161 14.25 7.59 -18.16
N ASP A 162 13.84 6.90 -19.23
CA ASP A 162 13.30 7.55 -20.44
C ASP A 162 12.06 8.40 -20.14
N TYR A 163 11.12 7.90 -19.34
CA TYR A 163 9.95 8.66 -18.89
C TYR A 163 10.36 9.97 -18.18
N PHE A 164 11.32 9.85 -17.26
CA PHE A 164 11.78 10.96 -16.43
C PHE A 164 12.61 11.99 -17.20
N GLU A 165 13.37 11.58 -18.21
CA GLU A 165 14.12 12.47 -19.11
C GLU A 165 13.21 13.17 -20.13
N LYS A 166 12.20 12.47 -20.65
CA LYS A 166 11.19 13.06 -21.54
C LYS A 166 10.40 14.16 -20.84
N ALA A 167 10.02 13.97 -19.58
CA ALA A 167 9.35 15.00 -18.79
C ALA A 167 10.19 16.29 -18.70
N VAL A 168 11.50 16.16 -18.50
CA VAL A 168 12.42 17.33 -18.46
C VAL A 168 12.57 17.99 -19.82
N SER A 169 12.68 17.20 -20.88
CA SER A 169 12.79 17.71 -22.25
C SER A 169 11.53 18.47 -22.68
N LEU A 170 10.35 18.02 -22.23
CA LEU A 170 9.08 18.69 -22.48
C LEU A 170 8.96 20.02 -21.71
N ASP A 171 9.40 20.05 -20.45
CA ASP A 171 9.44 21.26 -19.63
C ASP A 171 10.37 22.33 -20.23
N LEU A 172 11.53 21.91 -20.76
CA LEU A 172 12.48 22.79 -21.46
C LEU A 172 11.93 23.32 -22.80
N ALA A 173 11.21 22.49 -23.56
CA ALA A 173 10.64 22.88 -24.86
C ALA A 173 9.48 23.88 -24.73
N LEU A 174 8.78 23.89 -23.59
CA LEU A 174 7.66 24.80 -23.32
C LEU A 174 8.09 26.16 -22.74
N GLY A 175 9.39 26.44 -22.63
CA GLY A 175 9.88 27.74 -22.18
C GLY A 175 9.43 28.10 -20.77
N GLN A 176 9.09 27.11 -19.94
CA GLN A 176 8.86 27.32 -18.51
C GLN A 176 10.22 27.29 -17.83
N SER A 177 10.78 28.46 -17.55
CA SER A 177 11.88 28.60 -16.61
C SER A 177 11.39 28.23 -15.21
N ASN A 178 11.38 26.94 -14.89
CA ASN A 178 11.28 26.46 -13.52
C ASN A 178 12.68 26.55 -12.87
N GLU A 179 13.20 27.76 -12.69
CA GLU A 179 14.06 28.02 -11.54
C GLU A 179 13.16 28.27 -10.34
N ASP A 180 12.75 27.17 -9.72
CA ASP A 180 12.59 26.98 -8.27
C ASP A 180 11.71 25.74 -8.05
N ILE A 181 12.35 24.57 -8.06
CA ILE A 181 11.83 23.43 -7.32
C ILE A 181 12.21 23.67 -5.86
N PRO A 182 11.27 23.90 -4.93
CA PRO A 182 11.63 23.93 -3.53
C PRO A 182 12.02 22.52 -3.12
N THR A 183 13.32 22.35 -2.89
CA THR A 183 13.90 21.38 -1.97
C THR A 183 12.98 21.23 -0.74
N PRO A 184 12.68 20.01 -0.24
CA PRO A 184 12.10 19.88 1.09
C PRO A 184 13.19 20.27 2.10
N VAL A 185 13.20 21.55 2.44
CA VAL A 185 14.06 22.16 3.45
C VAL A 185 13.83 21.45 4.79
N SER A 186 14.95 21.01 5.34
CA SER A 186 15.29 20.90 6.74
C SER A 186 14.43 21.75 7.68
N LYS A 187 14.14 21.21 8.88
CA LYS A 187 13.75 21.93 10.11
C LYS A 187 13.25 23.38 9.94
N PRO A 188 11.96 23.69 10.22
CA PRO A 188 11.58 25.08 10.39
C PRO A 188 12.04 25.57 11.78
N GLU A 189 13.19 26.24 11.79
CA GLU A 189 13.33 27.43 12.62
C GLU A 189 12.31 28.50 12.16
N GLN A 190 11.90 29.31 13.12
CA GLN A 190 10.77 30.22 13.09
C GLN A 190 10.86 31.28 11.98
N GLY A 191 9.72 31.60 11.36
CA GLY A 191 9.58 32.77 10.50
C GLY A 191 8.28 32.78 9.70
N THR A 192 7.20 33.28 10.32
CA THR A 192 5.95 33.85 9.74
C THR A 192 5.63 33.55 8.27
N GLU A 193 4.67 32.65 8.02
CA GLU A 193 4.04 32.42 6.71
C GLU A 193 3.15 33.60 6.29
N PRO A 194 3.09 33.97 4.99
CA PRO A 194 2.11 34.91 4.46
C PRO A 194 0.70 34.30 4.57
N GLU A 195 -0.23 35.06 5.15
CA GLU A 195 -1.60 34.63 5.40
C GLU A 195 -2.32 34.23 4.10
N SER A 196 -2.51 32.93 3.88
CA SER A 196 -3.42 32.43 2.85
C SER A 196 -4.80 33.08 3.02
N LYS A 197 -5.38 33.60 1.93
CA LYS A 197 -6.69 34.27 1.94
C LYS A 197 -7.84 33.34 2.36
N SER A 198 -7.61 32.04 2.37
CA SER A 198 -8.60 31.02 2.62
C SER A 198 -7.92 29.81 3.27
N TRP A 199 -8.57 29.23 4.27
CA TRP A 199 -8.02 28.24 5.19
C TRP A 199 -8.91 27.01 5.26
N MET A 200 -8.30 25.84 5.18
CA MET A 200 -8.95 24.57 5.51
C MET A 200 -8.70 24.19 6.98
N VAL A 201 -9.62 23.43 7.57
CA VAL A 201 -9.47 22.87 8.93
C VAL A 201 -8.14 22.13 9.09
N GLN A 202 -7.71 21.36 8.08
CA GLN A 202 -6.45 20.61 8.14
C GLN A 202 -5.22 21.51 8.17
N GLU A 203 -5.25 22.63 7.43
CA GLU A 203 -4.19 23.63 7.42
C GLU A 203 -4.14 24.35 8.77
N ARG A 204 -5.31 24.70 9.31
CA ARG A 204 -5.39 25.34 10.62
C ARG A 204 -4.91 24.44 11.75
N ILE A 205 -5.30 23.15 11.76
CA ILE A 205 -4.78 22.17 12.75
C ILE A 205 -3.25 22.08 12.67
N LYS A 206 -2.69 22.07 11.46
CA LYS A 206 -1.23 22.02 11.25
C LYS A 206 -0.56 23.30 11.74
N ALA A 207 -1.13 24.46 11.45
CA ALA A 207 -0.64 25.76 11.93
C ALA A 207 -0.69 25.86 13.47
N SER A 208 -1.75 25.34 14.10
CA SER A 208 -1.90 25.32 15.55
C SER A 208 -1.06 24.23 16.25
N LYS A 209 -0.31 23.41 15.50
CA LYS A 209 0.57 22.33 16.00
C LYS A 209 -0.14 21.31 16.90
N LYS A 210 -1.47 21.15 16.76
CA LYS A 210 -2.27 20.21 17.56
C LYS A 210 -2.31 18.83 16.88
N LYS A 211 -2.19 17.75 17.66
CA LYS A 211 -2.36 16.38 17.15
C LYS A 211 -3.84 16.00 17.22
N VAL A 212 -4.41 15.63 16.08
CA VAL A 212 -5.84 15.32 15.93
C VAL A 212 -5.99 13.98 15.21
N THR A 213 -6.85 13.09 15.72
CA THR A 213 -7.20 11.82 15.07
C THR A 213 -8.21 12.01 13.95
N ALA A 214 -8.43 10.99 13.10
CA ALA A 214 -9.42 11.09 12.02
C ALA A 214 -10.86 11.34 12.55
N SER A 215 -11.23 10.72 13.68
CA SER A 215 -12.54 10.92 14.32
C SER A 215 -12.69 12.33 14.89
N GLN A 216 -11.65 12.85 15.54
CA GLN A 216 -11.65 14.22 16.06
C GLN A 216 -11.72 15.23 14.91
N ARG A 217 -11.00 14.98 13.81
CA ARG A 217 -11.03 15.84 12.63
C ARG A 217 -12.43 15.93 12.04
N LEU A 218 -13.13 14.81 11.88
CA LEU A 218 -14.51 14.80 11.37
C LEU A 218 -15.43 15.66 12.24
N HIS A 219 -15.28 15.58 13.58
CA HIS A 219 -16.07 16.40 14.50
C HIS A 219 -15.70 17.89 14.41
N ILE A 220 -14.42 18.22 14.21
CA ILE A 220 -13.97 19.61 14.00
C ILE A 220 -14.53 20.16 12.69
N ASP A 221 -14.46 19.38 11.60
CA ASP A 221 -15.00 19.78 10.29
C ASP A 221 -16.50 20.10 10.40
N MET A 222 -17.26 19.23 11.09
CA MET A 222 -18.69 19.42 11.32
C MET A 222 -19.00 20.66 12.18
N GLU A 223 -18.28 20.84 13.29
CA GLU A 223 -18.52 21.92 14.24
C GLU A 223 -18.10 23.29 13.66
N ALA A 224 -17.01 23.33 12.88
CA ALA A 224 -16.60 24.51 12.14
C ALA A 224 -17.62 24.91 11.08
N ALA A 225 -18.17 23.94 10.33
CA ALA A 225 -19.17 24.21 9.31
C ALA A 225 -20.49 24.72 9.91
N GLU A 226 -20.89 24.18 11.07
CA GLU A 226 -22.07 24.62 11.81
C GLU A 226 -21.89 26.03 12.36
N ALA A 227 -20.76 26.33 13.00
CA ALA A 227 -20.48 27.66 13.54
C ALA A 227 -20.38 28.73 12.42
N TYR A 228 -19.82 28.36 11.27
CA TYR A 228 -19.79 29.24 10.10
C TYR A 228 -21.19 29.51 9.55
N LYS A 229 -22.03 28.48 9.48
CA LYS A 229 -23.43 28.60 9.07
C LYS A 229 -24.24 29.46 10.05
N GLU A 230 -23.98 29.36 11.34
CA GLU A 230 -24.62 30.18 12.37
C GLU A 230 -24.26 31.68 12.20
N ARG A 231 -22.98 31.98 11.95
CA ARG A 231 -22.49 33.35 11.78
C ARG A 231 -22.95 34.00 10.46
N HIS A 232 -22.90 33.26 9.36
CA HIS A 232 -23.10 33.81 8.01
C HIS A 232 -24.43 33.42 7.36
N GLY A 233 -25.24 32.59 8.02
CA GLY A 233 -26.51 32.08 7.51
C GLY A 233 -26.38 31.09 6.34
N LYS A 234 -25.16 30.72 5.95
CA LYS A 234 -24.86 29.85 4.80
C LYS A 234 -23.67 28.93 5.09
N PRO A 235 -23.61 27.73 4.48
CA PRO A 235 -22.46 26.85 4.67
C PRO A 235 -21.17 27.44 4.08
N PRO A 236 -19.99 26.97 4.55
CA PRO A 236 -18.70 27.37 4.00
C PRO A 236 -18.57 26.97 2.52
N THR A 237 -17.73 27.70 1.79
CA THR A 237 -17.48 27.44 0.37
C THR A 237 -16.66 26.16 0.22
N LYS A 238 -16.97 25.36 -0.81
CA LYS A 238 -16.21 24.15 -1.11
C LYS A 238 -15.17 24.39 -2.19
N GLU A 239 -13.94 23.96 -1.93
CA GLU A 239 -12.84 24.01 -2.90
C GLU A 239 -12.34 22.61 -3.23
N GLN A 240 -12.02 22.36 -4.50
CA GLN A 240 -11.52 21.08 -4.96
C GLN A 240 -9.99 21.05 -4.86
N VAL A 241 -9.48 20.25 -3.94
CA VAL A 241 -8.03 20.04 -3.77
C VAL A 241 -7.73 18.56 -4.02
N LYS A 242 -6.92 18.29 -5.06
CA LYS A 242 -6.51 16.92 -5.44
C LYS A 242 -7.70 15.96 -5.63
N GLY A 243 -8.73 16.44 -6.32
CA GLY A 243 -9.94 15.66 -6.62
C GLY A 243 -10.92 15.49 -5.46
N LYS A 244 -10.68 16.12 -4.30
CA LYS A 244 -11.58 16.07 -3.14
C LYS A 244 -12.08 17.46 -2.79
N TYR A 245 -13.33 17.55 -2.35
CA TYR A 245 -13.93 18.81 -1.91
C TYR A 245 -13.71 19.02 -0.42
N TYR A 246 -13.23 20.19 -0.06
CA TYR A 246 -13.03 20.61 1.33
C TYR A 246 -13.81 21.89 1.60
N ASP A 247 -14.32 22.03 2.82
CA ASP A 247 -14.89 23.28 3.30
C ASP A 247 -13.75 24.27 3.61
N VAL A 248 -13.89 25.48 3.08
CA VAL A 248 -12.87 26.52 3.14
C VAL A 248 -13.44 27.76 3.81
N TYR A 249 -12.62 28.33 4.70
CA TYR A 249 -12.98 29.42 5.59
C TYR A 249 -12.10 30.64 5.28
N PRO A 250 -12.66 31.86 5.16
CA PRO A 250 -11.86 33.05 4.96
C PRO A 250 -11.02 33.36 6.20
N ALA A 251 -9.91 34.09 6.02
CA ALA A 251 -9.02 34.45 7.13
C ALA A 251 -9.73 35.22 8.27
N ALA A 252 -10.80 35.95 7.95
CA ALA A 252 -11.63 36.67 8.92
C ALA A 252 -12.40 35.75 9.89
N ASP A 253 -12.55 34.47 9.57
CA ASP A 253 -13.33 33.48 10.32
C ASP A 253 -12.43 32.38 10.91
N LEU A 254 -11.13 32.65 11.07
CA LEU A 254 -10.20 31.70 11.69
C LEU A 254 -10.49 31.40 13.16
N ASP A 255 -11.13 32.35 13.85
CA ASP A 255 -11.59 32.18 15.22
C ASP A 255 -12.58 31.01 15.34
N LEU A 256 -13.46 30.83 14.35
CA LEU A 256 -14.39 29.68 14.29
C LEU A 256 -13.65 28.35 14.20
N LEU A 257 -12.56 28.30 13.42
CA LEU A 257 -11.74 27.11 13.29
C LEU A 257 -11.01 26.79 14.60
N ASP A 258 -10.40 27.80 15.22
CA ASP A 258 -9.69 27.61 16.48
C ASP A 258 -10.63 27.16 17.60
N GLU A 259 -11.81 27.78 17.69
CA GLU A 259 -12.81 27.41 18.69
C GLU A 259 -13.32 25.98 18.47
N ALA A 260 -13.63 25.58 17.22
CA ALA A 260 -14.06 24.23 16.91
C ALA A 260 -12.97 23.19 17.26
N ILE A 261 -11.71 23.47 16.92
CA ILE A 261 -10.56 22.62 17.28
C ILE A 261 -10.48 22.45 18.80
N GLU A 262 -10.57 23.54 19.56
CA GLU A 262 -10.48 23.50 21.02
C GLU A 262 -11.65 22.79 21.68
N ARG A 263 -12.87 23.08 21.24
CA ARG A 263 -14.08 22.51 21.83
C ARG A 263 -14.11 21.00 21.63
N VAL A 264 -13.76 20.52 20.44
CA VAL A 264 -13.67 19.08 20.15
C VAL A 264 -12.56 18.42 20.97
N LEU A 265 -11.35 18.98 20.97
CA LEU A 265 -10.25 18.39 21.73
C LEU A 265 -10.54 18.33 23.24
N LYS A 266 -11.18 19.37 23.81
CA LYS A 266 -11.61 19.39 25.20
C LYS A 266 -12.68 18.32 25.49
N ARG A 267 -13.59 18.07 24.55
CA ARG A 267 -14.63 17.04 24.69
C ARG A 267 -13.99 15.65 24.76
N TYR A 268 -13.08 15.36 23.84
CA TYR A 268 -12.37 14.07 23.82
C TYR A 268 -11.43 13.88 25.01
N ALA A 269 -10.83 14.95 25.54
CA ALA A 269 -10.00 14.88 26.75
C ALA A 269 -10.80 14.62 28.04
N LYS A 270 -12.12 14.87 28.05
CA LYS A 270 -13.02 14.59 29.19
C LYS A 270 -13.68 13.21 29.13
N SER A 271 -13.59 12.52 27.99
CA SER A 271 -14.26 11.24 27.75
C SER A 271 -13.31 10.04 27.78
N GLY A 272 -12.03 10.26 28.07
CA GLY A 272 -11.03 9.22 28.36
C GLY A 272 -10.60 9.31 29.81
#